data_AF-A0A3M1FNL6-F1
#
_entry.id   AF-A0A3M1FNL6-F1
#
_cell.length_a   1.000
_cell.length_b   1.000
_cell.length_c   1.000
_cell.angle_alpha   90.00
_cell.angle_beta   90.00
_cell.angle_gamma   90.00
#
_symmetry.space_group_name_H-M   'P 1'
#
loop_
_entity.id
_entity.type
_entity.pdbx_description
1 polymer ?
#
loop_
_entity_poly.entity_id
_entity_poly.type
_entity_poly.pdbx_seq_one_letter_code
_entity_poly.pdbx_strand_id
1 'polypeptide(L)'
;KNTVKNILNTPFAYFSLLVVCTTFLFFTIPQSKRGVYLLPSYPFLAYLFAKAWFATKEIAQKVYRKYFNLLFFIIFTAAVLACLIFPLASLFWTANLINNSQFKFITQFATAFFFTKTVLSIPLLTALIALGWAGMFVKEIAHKRQIFVYTIISLYVLILTAGLPTASALLTPKHFVKRIHYLTSKEKKLYSFKNSFYAASFYLNKDIYPISFEKNLPKISFLVLTFQENLSKLQSKYSFYEVKGLAKSTNFVRKIGKKLLLVRLSYGKKR
;
A
#
# COMPACT_ATOMS: atom_id res chain seq x y z
N LYS A 1 -41.72 -2.10 11.42
CA LYS A 1 -42.21 -1.41 10.20
C LYS A 1 -41.01 -0.82 9.46
N ASN A 2 -40.88 -1.18 8.19
CA ASN A 2 -39.64 -1.47 7.46
C ASN A 2 -38.57 -0.36 7.44
N THR A 3 -37.44 -0.62 8.10
CA THR A 3 -36.20 0.19 8.01
C THR A 3 -35.75 0.41 6.56
N VAL A 4 -35.91 -0.59 5.69
CA VAL A 4 -35.61 -0.47 4.25
C VAL A 4 -36.50 0.57 3.57
N LYS A 5 -37.79 0.62 3.93
CA LYS A 5 -38.75 1.58 3.37
C LYS A 5 -38.47 3.01 3.84
N ASN A 6 -37.91 3.17 5.04
CA ASN A 6 -37.44 4.48 5.53
C ASN A 6 -36.15 4.95 4.84
N ILE A 7 -35.28 4.05 4.42
CA ILE A 7 -34.04 4.39 3.69
C ILE A 7 -34.37 4.77 2.23
N LEU A 8 -35.21 3.97 1.58
CA LEU A 8 -35.66 4.14 0.20
C LEU A 8 -36.97 4.93 0.12
N ASN A 9 -37.03 6.10 0.76
CA ASN A 9 -38.22 6.95 0.76
C ASN A 9 -38.15 8.15 -0.19
N THR A 10 -37.03 8.33 -0.91
CA THR A 10 -36.84 9.44 -1.87
C THR A 10 -36.47 8.92 -3.25
N PRO A 11 -36.90 9.59 -4.34
CA PRO A 11 -36.50 9.23 -5.71
C PRO A 11 -34.97 9.14 -5.86
N PHE A 12 -34.24 10.06 -5.24
CA PHE A 12 -32.78 10.05 -5.25
C PHE A 12 -32.16 8.83 -4.54
N ALA A 13 -32.82 8.24 -3.53
CA ALA A 13 -32.33 7.02 -2.89
C ALA A 13 -32.49 5.79 -3.79
N TYR A 14 -33.59 5.71 -4.54
CA TYR A 14 -33.76 4.68 -5.57
C TYR A 14 -32.74 4.83 -6.69
N PHE A 15 -32.53 6.06 -7.17
CA PHE A 15 -31.48 6.35 -8.15
C PHE A 15 -30.09 5.96 -7.63
N SER A 16 -29.75 6.33 -6.40
CA SER A 16 -28.47 5.98 -5.76
C SER A 16 -28.28 4.46 -5.68
N LEU A 17 -29.32 3.72 -5.30
CA LEU A 17 -29.28 2.26 -5.24
C LEU A 17 -29.09 1.65 -6.64
N LEU A 18 -29.82 2.17 -7.62
CA LEU A 18 -29.67 1.76 -9.01
C LEU A 18 -28.23 1.96 -9.49
N VAL A 19 -27.64 3.15 -9.30
CA VAL A 19 -26.26 3.44 -9.70
C VAL A 19 -25.26 2.51 -9.02
N VAL A 20 -25.43 2.24 -7.71
CA VAL A 20 -24.57 1.30 -6.98
C VAL A 20 -24.70 -0.10 -7.58
N CYS A 21 -25.92 -0.60 -7.79
CA CYS A 21 -26.17 -1.93 -8.33
C CYS A 21 -25.67 -2.08 -9.76
N THR A 22 -25.93 -1.12 -10.65
CA THR A 22 -25.50 -1.17 -12.04
C THR A 22 -23.98 -1.06 -12.15
N THR A 23 -23.35 -0.15 -11.42
CA THR A 23 -21.87 -0.04 -11.38
C THR A 23 -21.25 -1.33 -10.87
N PHE A 24 -21.81 -1.90 -9.80
CA PHE A 24 -21.31 -3.14 -9.22
C PHE A 24 -21.45 -4.30 -10.20
N LEU A 25 -22.64 -4.54 -10.75
CA LEU A 25 -22.87 -5.63 -11.71
C LEU A 25 -22.03 -5.45 -12.97
N PHE A 26 -22.01 -4.26 -13.55
CA PHE A 26 -21.27 -3.98 -14.79
C PHE A 26 -19.77 -4.22 -14.64
N PHE A 27 -19.16 -3.79 -13.53
CA PHE A 27 -17.71 -3.95 -13.32
C PHE A 27 -17.31 -5.26 -12.64
N THR A 28 -18.26 -6.09 -12.21
CA THR A 28 -17.97 -7.43 -11.67
C THR A 28 -18.02 -8.54 -12.71
N ILE A 29 -18.71 -8.34 -13.85
CA ILE A 29 -18.78 -9.29 -14.97
C ILE A 29 -17.44 -9.44 -15.73
N PRO A 30 -16.67 -8.39 -16.04
CA PRO A 30 -15.43 -8.51 -16.81
C PRO A 30 -14.35 -9.32 -16.07
N GLN A 31 -13.50 -10.03 -16.83
CA GLN A 31 -12.37 -10.80 -16.28
C GLN A 31 -11.32 -9.90 -15.60
N SER A 32 -11.11 -8.69 -16.13
CA SER A 32 -10.14 -7.73 -15.58
C SER A 32 -10.77 -6.87 -14.49
N LYS A 33 -10.58 -7.24 -13.22
CA LYS A 33 -11.08 -6.48 -12.08
C LYS A 33 -10.03 -5.50 -11.56
N ARG A 34 -10.38 -4.22 -11.44
CA ARG A 34 -9.60 -3.21 -10.73
C ARG A 34 -10.51 -2.54 -9.71
N GLY A 35 -10.08 -2.41 -8.46
CA GLY A 35 -10.92 -1.81 -7.39
C GLY A 35 -11.39 -0.38 -7.70
N VAL A 36 -10.61 0.36 -8.50
CA VAL A 36 -10.90 1.72 -8.96
C VAL A 36 -12.20 1.81 -9.76
N TYR A 37 -12.64 0.73 -10.40
CA TYR A 37 -13.86 0.73 -11.22
C TYR A 37 -15.13 0.96 -10.41
N LEU A 38 -15.10 0.72 -9.11
CA LEU A 38 -16.25 1.00 -8.22
C LEU A 38 -16.24 2.43 -7.66
N LEU A 39 -15.20 3.23 -7.88
CA LEU A 39 -15.14 4.61 -7.37
C LEU A 39 -16.35 5.48 -7.74
N PRO A 40 -16.90 5.41 -8.98
CA PRO A 40 -18.07 6.21 -9.33
C PRO A 40 -19.31 5.92 -8.48
N SER A 41 -19.43 4.74 -7.86
CA SER A 41 -20.56 4.41 -6.99
C SER A 41 -20.40 4.92 -5.56
N TYR A 42 -19.20 5.32 -5.14
CA TYR A 42 -18.90 5.67 -3.75
C TYR A 42 -19.73 6.85 -3.21
N PRO A 43 -19.98 7.95 -3.97
CA PRO A 43 -20.84 9.03 -3.49
C PRO A 43 -22.28 8.57 -3.20
N PHE A 44 -22.84 7.73 -4.06
CA PHE A 44 -24.19 7.17 -3.91
C PHE A 44 -24.27 6.18 -2.74
N LEU A 45 -23.23 5.36 -2.60
CA LEU A 45 -23.07 4.44 -1.48
C LEU A 45 -22.98 5.22 -0.15
N ALA A 46 -22.18 6.29 -0.11
CA ALA A 46 -22.05 7.16 1.06
C ALA A 46 -23.39 7.82 1.44
N TYR A 47 -24.16 8.28 0.44
CA TYR A 47 -25.50 8.81 0.66
C TYR A 47 -26.45 7.77 1.27
N LEU A 48 -26.48 6.55 0.72
CA LEU A 48 -27.31 5.46 1.25
C LEU A 48 -26.87 5.05 2.67
N PHE A 49 -25.57 5.00 2.93
CA PHE A 49 -25.00 4.77 4.26
C PHE A 49 -25.43 5.85 5.25
N ALA A 50 -25.36 7.13 4.86
CA ALA A 50 -25.82 8.24 5.69
C ALA A 50 -27.31 8.11 6.02
N LYS A 51 -28.16 7.82 5.03
CA LYS A 51 -29.59 7.58 5.27
C LYS A 51 -29.84 6.38 6.19
N ALA A 52 -29.16 5.27 5.98
CA ALA A 52 -29.27 4.09 6.85
C ALA A 52 -28.85 4.41 8.29
N TRP A 53 -27.79 5.22 8.43
CA TRP A 53 -27.30 5.67 9.73
C TRP A 53 -28.34 6.53 10.46
N PHE A 54 -29.05 7.44 9.77
CA PHE A 54 -30.08 8.28 10.40
C PHE A 54 -31.45 7.58 10.54
N ALA A 55 -31.80 6.63 9.68
CA ALA A 55 -33.10 5.96 9.66
C ALA A 55 -33.25 4.82 10.70
N THR A 56 -32.15 4.40 11.32
CA THR A 56 -32.16 3.35 12.34
C THR A 56 -32.66 3.89 13.68
N LYS A 57 -33.63 3.20 14.31
CA LYS A 57 -34.11 3.54 15.66
C LYS A 57 -32.97 3.41 16.67
N GLU A 58 -33.03 4.16 17.78
CA GLU A 58 -31.98 4.21 18.80
C GLU A 58 -31.50 2.84 19.28
N ILE A 59 -32.39 1.84 19.38
CA ILE A 59 -32.05 0.47 19.82
C ILE A 59 -31.19 -0.26 18.78
N ALA A 60 -31.54 -0.19 17.49
CA ALA A 60 -30.77 -0.80 16.41
C ALA A 60 -29.42 -0.09 16.21
N GLN A 61 -29.38 1.23 16.42
CA GLN A 61 -28.14 2.01 16.44
C GLN A 61 -27.23 1.62 17.60
N LYS A 62 -27.76 1.38 18.80
CA LYS A 62 -26.97 0.92 19.97
C LYS A 62 -26.28 -0.41 19.68
N VAL A 63 -26.99 -1.35 19.05
CA VAL A 63 -26.45 -2.67 18.68
C VAL A 63 -25.39 -2.54 17.57
N TYR A 64 -25.69 -1.85 16.46
CA TYR A 64 -24.74 -1.64 15.37
C TYR A 64 -23.46 -0.94 15.85
N ARG A 65 -23.62 0.10 16.68
CA ARG A 65 -22.51 0.82 17.30
C ARG A 65 -21.68 -0.08 18.20
N LYS A 66 -22.29 -0.98 18.98
CA LYS A 66 -21.55 -1.90 19.85
C LYS A 66 -20.68 -2.87 19.03
N TYR A 67 -21.22 -3.46 17.97
CA TYR A 67 -20.45 -4.35 17.09
C TYR A 67 -19.33 -3.61 16.36
N PHE A 68 -19.61 -2.42 15.82
CA PHE A 68 -18.59 -1.60 15.16
C PHE A 68 -17.51 -1.12 16.13
N ASN A 69 -17.89 -0.71 17.35
CA ASN A 69 -16.94 -0.31 18.38
C ASN A 69 -16.06 -1.48 18.82
N LEU A 70 -16.61 -2.70 18.91
CA LEU A 70 -15.86 -3.90 19.26
C LEU A 70 -14.87 -4.27 18.14
N LEU A 71 -15.31 -4.26 16.89
CA LEU A 71 -14.45 -4.51 15.74
C LEU A 71 -13.35 -3.44 15.61
N PHE A 72 -13.70 -2.17 15.82
CA PHE A 72 -12.73 -1.07 15.88
C PHE A 72 -11.75 -1.24 17.02
N PHE A 73 -12.21 -1.63 18.22
CA PHE A 73 -11.35 -1.88 19.37
C PHE A 73 -10.34 -2.98 19.08
N ILE A 74 -10.77 -4.10 18.49
CA ILE A 74 -9.88 -5.20 18.12
C ILE A 74 -8.84 -4.73 17.10
N ILE A 75 -9.25 -3.99 16.06
CA ILE A 75 -8.33 -3.49 15.04
C ILE A 75 -7.36 -2.46 15.62
N PHE A 76 -7.85 -1.53 16.45
CA PHE A 76 -7.06 -0.48 17.05
C PHE A 76 -6.05 -1.05 18.05
N THR A 77 -6.48 -1.95 18.94
CA THR A 77 -5.58 -2.62 19.87
C THR A 77 -4.55 -3.46 19.13
N ALA A 78 -4.94 -4.24 18.13
CA ALA A 78 -4.00 -4.98 17.30
C ALA A 78 -2.99 -4.06 16.60
N ALA A 79 -3.45 -2.91 16.08
CA ALA A 79 -2.58 -1.92 15.45
C ALA A 79 -1.61 -1.28 16.46
N VAL A 80 -2.08 -0.90 17.66
CA VAL A 80 -1.26 -0.32 18.73
C VAL A 80 -0.24 -1.33 19.25
N LEU A 81 -0.63 -2.60 19.45
CA LEU A 81 0.29 -3.67 19.86
C LEU A 81 1.33 -3.94 18.76
N ALA A 82 0.90 -4.06 17.50
CA ALA A 82 1.80 -4.21 16.35
C ALA A 82 2.69 -2.98 16.13
N CYS A 83 2.28 -1.82 16.62
CA CYS A 83 3.06 -0.60 16.56
C CYS A 83 4.05 -0.51 17.74
N LEU A 84 3.61 -0.64 18.99
CA LEU A 84 4.46 -0.43 20.17
C LEU A 84 5.33 -1.63 20.52
N ILE A 85 4.77 -2.84 20.46
CA ILE A 85 5.47 -4.05 20.91
C ILE A 85 6.41 -4.54 19.83
N PHE A 86 6.04 -4.42 18.56
CA PHE A 86 6.80 -4.99 17.44
C PHE A 86 8.21 -4.40 17.26
N PRO A 87 8.45 -3.08 17.40
CA PRO A 87 9.78 -2.49 17.36
C PRO A 87 10.63 -2.87 18.58
N LEU A 88 10.05 -2.86 19.79
CA LEU A 88 10.76 -3.26 21.01
C LEU A 88 11.13 -4.76 20.98
N ALA A 89 10.18 -5.60 20.58
CA ALA A 89 10.40 -7.04 20.43
C ALA A 89 11.43 -7.35 19.33
N SER A 90 11.54 -6.49 18.31
CA SER A 90 12.55 -6.65 17.25
C SER A 90 14.00 -6.58 17.73
N LEU A 91 14.25 -6.02 18.92
CA LEU A 91 15.57 -6.03 19.56
C LEU A 91 15.95 -7.40 20.14
N PHE A 92 14.97 -8.27 20.39
CA PHE A 92 15.14 -9.57 21.04
C PHE A 92 14.87 -10.77 20.11
N TRP A 93 14.72 -10.54 18.81
CA TRP A 93 14.35 -11.58 17.85
C TRP A 93 15.54 -12.33 17.25
N THR A 94 15.37 -13.64 17.06
CA THR A 94 16.40 -14.56 16.56
C THR A 94 16.68 -14.38 15.06
N ALA A 95 17.90 -14.74 14.64
CA ALA A 95 18.39 -14.59 13.26
C ALA A 95 17.49 -15.26 12.19
N ASN A 96 16.78 -16.33 12.54
CA ASN A 96 15.88 -17.04 11.62
C ASN A 96 14.60 -16.23 11.28
N LEU A 97 14.02 -15.52 12.24
CA LEU A 97 12.84 -14.65 12.00
C LEU A 97 13.22 -13.44 11.15
N ILE A 98 14.41 -12.89 11.40
CA ILE A 98 14.95 -11.74 10.69
C ILE A 98 15.09 -12.05 9.20
N ASN A 99 15.37 -13.29 8.77
CA ASN A 99 15.60 -13.60 7.36
C ASN A 99 14.34 -13.60 6.49
N ASN A 100 13.13 -13.65 7.06
CA ASN A 100 11.90 -13.58 6.29
C ASN A 100 11.68 -12.17 5.70
N SER A 101 11.47 -12.09 4.39
CA SER A 101 11.25 -10.82 3.68
C SER A 101 10.03 -10.05 4.16
N GLN A 102 8.95 -10.73 4.54
CA GLN A 102 7.75 -10.11 5.08
C GLN A 102 8.04 -9.50 6.45
N PHE A 103 8.79 -10.22 7.27
CA PHE A 103 9.16 -9.77 8.59
C PHE A 103 10.08 -8.54 8.56
N LYS A 104 11.11 -8.55 7.69
CA LYS A 104 11.95 -7.35 7.45
C LYS A 104 11.14 -6.15 7.00
N PHE A 105 10.11 -6.36 6.17
CA PHE A 105 9.26 -5.27 5.73
C PHE A 105 8.42 -4.72 6.89
N ILE A 106 7.79 -5.59 7.69
CA ILE A 106 6.96 -5.16 8.83
C ILE A 106 7.80 -4.44 9.87
N THR A 107 9.01 -4.91 10.19
CA THR A 107 9.89 -4.21 11.13
C THR A 107 10.36 -2.87 10.61
N GLN A 108 10.77 -2.79 9.33
CA GLN A 108 11.14 -1.52 8.70
C GLN A 108 9.96 -0.55 8.62
N PHE A 109 8.75 -1.07 8.36
CA PHE A 109 7.53 -0.29 8.33
C PHE A 109 7.19 0.26 9.71
N ALA A 110 7.15 -0.59 10.73
CA ALA A 110 6.88 -0.18 12.10
C ALA A 110 7.92 0.86 12.55
N THR A 111 9.22 0.56 12.45
CA THR A 111 10.26 1.51 12.84
C THR A 111 10.17 2.83 12.06
N ALA A 112 10.02 2.81 10.73
CA ALA A 112 9.87 4.02 9.95
C ALA A 112 8.60 4.81 10.36
N PHE A 113 7.49 4.12 10.57
CA PHE A 113 6.23 4.72 11.00
C PHE A 113 6.33 5.38 12.39
N PHE A 114 7.13 4.80 13.30
CA PHE A 114 7.41 5.38 14.62
C PHE A 114 8.36 6.56 14.60
N PHE A 115 9.40 6.54 13.75
CA PHE A 115 10.48 7.52 13.77
C PHE A 115 10.36 8.62 12.70
N THR A 116 9.36 8.58 11.82
CA THR A 116 9.06 9.71 10.92
C THR A 116 8.60 10.93 11.72
N LYS A 117 9.12 12.14 11.45
CA LYS A 117 8.85 13.44 12.12
C LYS A 117 7.35 13.83 12.31
N THR A 118 6.42 13.02 11.86
CA THR A 118 5.00 12.99 12.25
C THR A 118 4.77 12.45 13.68
N VAL A 119 5.82 12.07 14.43
CA VAL A 119 5.75 11.46 15.77
C VAL A 119 5.00 12.29 16.81
N LEU A 120 4.87 13.61 16.68
CA LEU A 120 4.02 14.39 17.61
C LEU A 120 2.53 14.31 17.27
N SER A 121 2.17 14.03 16.01
CA SER A 121 0.78 14.00 15.55
C SER A 121 0.08 12.67 15.81
N ILE A 122 0.82 11.55 15.79
CA ILE A 122 0.30 10.19 15.99
C ILE A 122 -0.15 9.92 17.44
N PRO A 123 0.66 10.16 18.49
CA PRO A 123 0.24 9.99 19.89
C PRO A 123 -0.86 10.98 20.27
N LEU A 124 -0.92 12.15 19.63
CA LEU A 124 -1.97 13.15 19.85
C LEU A 124 -3.28 12.74 19.16
N LEU A 125 -3.22 12.21 17.93
CA LEU A 125 -4.38 11.60 17.26
C LEU A 125 -4.87 10.36 18.01
N THR A 126 -3.98 9.47 18.43
CA THR A 126 -4.36 8.25 19.16
C THR A 126 -4.84 8.57 20.57
N ALA A 127 -4.32 9.61 21.23
CA ALA A 127 -4.89 10.15 22.46
C ALA A 127 -6.29 10.73 22.23
N LEU A 128 -6.53 11.48 21.15
CA LEU A 128 -7.87 11.97 20.79
C LEU A 128 -8.83 10.82 20.46
N ILE A 129 -8.36 9.76 19.80
CA ILE A 129 -9.13 8.54 19.52
C ILE A 129 -9.42 7.78 20.83
N ALA A 130 -8.45 7.66 21.73
CA ALA A 130 -8.59 7.00 23.03
C ALA A 130 -9.50 7.79 23.99
N LEU A 131 -9.41 9.12 23.98
CA LEU A 131 -10.32 10.02 24.71
C LEU A 131 -11.74 9.92 24.15
N GLY A 132 -11.89 9.89 22.82
CA GLY A 132 -13.18 9.64 22.17
C GLY A 132 -13.75 8.25 22.53
N TRP A 133 -12.88 7.24 22.60
CA TRP A 133 -13.25 5.88 22.96
C TRP A 133 -13.66 5.75 24.44
N ALA A 134 -12.90 6.35 25.36
CA ALA A 134 -13.24 6.45 26.79
C ALA A 134 -14.57 7.18 26.99
N GLY A 135 -14.81 8.25 26.22
CA GLY A 135 -16.08 8.98 26.24
C GLY A 135 -17.30 8.16 25.78
N MET A 136 -17.11 7.13 24.95
CA MET A 136 -18.22 6.26 24.53
C MET A 136 -18.72 5.33 25.65
N PHE A 137 -17.86 4.98 26.62
CA PHE A 137 -18.23 4.15 27.78
C PHE A 137 -18.86 4.95 28.93
N VAL A 138 -18.64 6.26 28.97
CA VAL A 138 -19.32 7.15 29.92
C VAL A 138 -20.80 7.26 29.52
N LYS A 139 -21.72 6.86 30.41
CA LYS A 139 -23.17 6.82 30.12
C LYS A 139 -23.74 8.19 29.70
N GLU A 140 -23.19 9.27 30.23
CA GLU A 140 -23.75 10.63 30.15
C GLU A 140 -23.32 11.49 28.94
N ILE A 141 -22.47 10.98 28.04
CA ILE A 141 -22.02 11.82 26.92
C ILE A 141 -23.11 11.98 25.86
N ALA A 142 -23.59 13.22 25.68
CA ALA A 142 -24.61 13.58 24.69
C ALA A 142 -24.15 13.41 23.22
N HIS A 143 -22.85 13.57 22.95
CA HIS A 143 -22.30 13.66 21.59
C HIS A 143 -21.64 12.38 21.05
N LYS A 144 -21.99 11.20 21.58
CA LYS A 144 -21.38 9.89 21.20
C LYS A 144 -21.34 9.63 19.69
N ARG A 145 -22.30 10.14 18.91
CA ARG A 145 -22.33 10.00 17.45
C ARG A 145 -21.23 10.81 16.76
N GLN A 146 -21.00 12.05 17.19
CA GLN A 146 -19.96 12.92 16.63
C GLN A 146 -18.57 12.39 16.97
N ILE A 147 -18.38 11.96 18.22
CA ILE A 147 -17.14 11.32 18.66
C ILE A 147 -16.78 10.13 17.77
N PHE A 148 -17.74 9.25 17.46
CA PHE A 148 -17.54 8.12 16.56
C PHE A 148 -17.16 8.54 15.12
N VAL A 149 -17.75 9.60 14.58
CA VAL A 149 -17.39 10.10 13.25
C VAL A 149 -15.98 10.69 13.26
N TYR A 150 -15.62 11.47 14.30
CA TYR A 150 -14.28 12.04 14.43
C TYR A 150 -13.20 10.98 14.59
N THR A 151 -13.46 9.87 15.30
CA THR A 151 -12.49 8.77 15.40
C THR A 151 -12.24 8.07 14.06
N ILE A 152 -13.28 7.83 13.26
CA ILE A 152 -13.13 7.25 11.91
C ILE A 152 -12.33 8.19 11.00
N ILE A 153 -12.67 9.49 10.98
CA ILE A 153 -11.96 10.48 10.16
C ILE A 153 -10.51 10.58 10.59
N SER A 154 -10.25 10.62 11.90
CA SER A 154 -8.91 10.65 12.48
C SER A 154 -8.09 9.43 12.05
N LEU A 155 -8.65 8.22 12.12
CA LEU A 155 -7.96 7.00 11.67
C LEU A 155 -7.70 7.01 10.16
N TYR A 156 -8.67 7.47 9.36
CA TYR A 156 -8.49 7.61 7.92
C TYR A 156 -7.36 8.58 7.56
N VAL A 157 -7.33 9.76 8.22
CA VAL A 157 -6.26 10.74 8.06
C VAL A 157 -4.92 10.15 8.45
N LEU A 158 -4.82 9.41 9.56
CA LEU A 158 -3.58 8.75 9.98
C LEU A 158 -3.08 7.75 8.94
N ILE A 159 -3.97 6.94 8.35
CA ILE A 159 -3.60 6.02 7.26
C ILE A 159 -3.08 6.80 6.05
N LEU A 160 -3.74 7.89 5.66
CA LEU A 160 -3.35 8.68 4.50
C LEU A 160 -2.04 9.46 4.70
N THR A 161 -1.81 10.04 5.88
CA THR A 161 -0.69 10.96 6.13
C THR A 161 0.55 10.26 6.64
N ALA A 162 0.40 9.19 7.43
CA ALA A 162 1.52 8.44 7.98
C ALA A 162 1.63 7.05 7.34
N GLY A 163 0.54 6.29 7.26
CA GLY A 163 0.58 4.87 6.87
C GLY A 163 0.98 4.63 5.40
N LEU A 164 0.29 5.27 4.47
CA LEU A 164 0.57 5.12 3.04
C LEU A 164 1.94 5.72 2.65
N PRO A 165 2.33 6.92 3.12
CA PRO A 165 3.63 7.49 2.80
C PRO A 165 4.79 6.64 3.30
N THR A 166 4.73 6.10 4.52
CA THR A 166 5.80 5.23 5.05
C THR A 166 5.90 3.92 4.27
N ALA A 167 4.79 3.26 3.97
CA ALA A 167 4.76 2.05 3.14
C ALA A 167 5.33 2.33 1.74
N SER A 168 4.90 3.45 1.13
CA SER A 168 5.37 3.84 -0.19
C SER A 168 6.88 4.12 -0.18
N ALA A 169 7.40 4.85 0.80
CA ALA A 169 8.81 5.19 0.90
C ALA A 169 9.71 3.94 0.97
N LEU A 170 9.26 2.91 1.70
CA LEU A 170 9.99 1.64 1.81
C LEU A 170 9.99 0.83 0.53
N LEU A 171 8.88 0.82 -0.20
CA LEU A 171 8.71 0.05 -1.44
C LEU A 171 9.23 0.79 -2.68
N THR A 172 9.53 2.07 -2.56
CA THR A 172 9.94 2.92 -3.69
C THR A 172 11.41 2.71 -4.04
N PRO A 173 11.79 2.59 -5.32
CA PRO A 173 13.18 2.40 -5.73
C PRO A 173 14.05 3.67 -5.61
N LYS A 174 13.54 4.76 -5.05
CA LYS A 174 14.15 6.11 -5.09
C LYS A 174 15.59 6.13 -4.59
N HIS A 175 15.88 5.51 -3.45
CA HIS A 175 17.23 5.45 -2.90
C HIS A 175 18.19 4.62 -3.75
N PHE A 176 17.70 3.50 -4.29
CA PHE A 176 18.49 2.65 -5.19
C PHE A 176 18.83 3.40 -6.48
N VAL A 177 17.82 4.05 -7.08
CA VAL A 177 17.96 4.86 -8.29
C VAL A 177 19.01 5.97 -8.11
N LYS A 178 18.94 6.73 -7.02
CA LYS A 178 19.95 7.76 -6.73
C LYS A 178 21.38 7.21 -6.71
N ARG A 179 21.58 6.01 -6.16
CA ARG A 179 22.90 5.36 -6.11
C ARG A 179 23.41 4.94 -7.48
N ILE A 180 22.52 4.44 -8.34
CA ILE A 180 22.90 3.99 -9.69
C ILE A 180 22.87 5.10 -10.74
N HIS A 181 22.42 6.31 -10.39
CA HIS A 181 22.29 7.43 -11.31
C HIS A 181 23.61 7.69 -12.06
N TYR A 182 24.72 7.86 -11.34
CA TYR A 182 26.03 8.07 -11.96
C TYR A 182 26.45 6.95 -12.93
N LEU A 183 26.16 5.68 -12.60
CA LEU A 183 26.48 4.53 -13.45
C LEU A 183 25.63 4.50 -14.72
N THR A 184 24.37 4.90 -14.60
CA THR A 184 23.38 4.85 -15.69
C THR A 184 23.38 6.11 -16.57
N SER A 185 23.87 7.25 -16.07
CA SER A 185 24.02 8.49 -16.83
C SER A 185 25.04 8.38 -17.96
N LYS A 186 26.07 7.54 -17.81
CA LYS A 186 27.11 7.35 -18.83
C LYS A 186 26.64 6.54 -20.04
N GLU A 187 25.62 5.70 -19.88
CA GLU A 187 25.13 4.84 -20.96
C GLU A 187 23.97 5.50 -21.69
N LYS A 188 23.87 5.33 -23.02
CA LYS A 188 22.77 5.93 -23.80
C LYS A 188 21.41 5.26 -23.51
N LYS A 189 21.37 3.93 -23.42
CA LYS A 189 20.15 3.16 -23.20
C LYS A 189 20.25 2.31 -21.93
N LEU A 190 19.17 2.23 -21.17
CA LEU A 190 19.03 1.33 -20.03
C LEU A 190 17.95 0.31 -20.35
N TYR A 191 18.21 -0.97 -20.12
CA TYR A 191 17.27 -2.02 -20.47
C TYR A 191 16.61 -2.68 -19.25
N SER A 192 15.45 -3.30 -19.45
CA SER A 192 14.80 -4.14 -18.44
C SER A 192 14.54 -5.56 -18.90
N PHE A 193 14.61 -6.49 -17.96
CA PHE A 193 14.29 -7.89 -18.21
C PHE A 193 12.95 -8.29 -17.57
N LYS A 194 12.00 -8.76 -18.41
CA LYS A 194 10.64 -9.25 -18.07
C LYS A 194 9.69 -8.27 -17.36
N ASN A 195 10.19 -7.19 -16.78
CA ASN A 195 9.41 -6.26 -15.98
C ASN A 195 9.56 -4.81 -16.46
N SER A 196 8.46 -4.05 -16.45
CA SER A 196 8.49 -2.60 -16.67
C SER A 196 8.71 -1.88 -15.35
N PHE A 197 9.69 -0.99 -15.29
CA PHE A 197 10.11 -0.29 -14.07
C PHE A 197 9.77 1.20 -14.12
N TYR A 198 8.47 1.52 -14.20
CA TYR A 198 7.97 2.90 -14.33
C TYR A 198 8.51 3.84 -13.24
N ALA A 199 8.47 3.44 -11.97
CA ALA A 199 8.99 4.27 -10.88
C ALA A 199 10.50 4.52 -11.00
N ALA A 200 11.27 3.51 -11.42
CA ALA A 200 12.72 3.68 -11.58
C ALA A 200 13.04 4.60 -12.77
N SER A 201 12.30 4.46 -13.88
CA SER A 201 12.38 5.34 -15.05
C SER A 201 12.08 6.79 -14.69
N PHE A 202 11.00 7.03 -13.92
CA PHE A 202 10.63 8.35 -13.41
C PHE A 202 11.74 8.98 -12.56
N TYR A 203 12.30 8.26 -11.57
CA TYR A 203 13.37 8.81 -10.72
C TYR A 203 14.73 8.96 -11.42
N LEU A 204 14.99 8.18 -12.48
CA LEU A 204 16.21 8.33 -13.31
C LEU A 204 16.07 9.43 -14.34
N ASN A 205 14.85 9.96 -14.54
CA ASN A 205 14.51 10.81 -15.67
C ASN A 205 14.98 10.21 -17.01
N LYS A 206 14.75 8.90 -17.18
CA LYS A 206 15.26 8.13 -18.31
C LYS A 206 14.35 6.95 -18.64
N ASP A 207 14.13 6.71 -19.92
CA ASP A 207 13.37 5.56 -20.39
C ASP A 207 14.13 4.25 -20.18
N ILE A 208 13.38 3.22 -19.80
CA ILE A 208 13.90 1.87 -19.60
C ILE A 208 13.24 0.96 -20.64
N TYR A 209 14.04 0.45 -21.56
CA TYR A 209 13.57 -0.32 -22.70
C TYR A 209 13.54 -1.82 -22.38
N PRO A 210 12.44 -2.54 -22.62
CA PRO A 210 12.43 -3.98 -22.43
C PRO A 210 13.35 -4.65 -23.45
N ILE A 211 14.28 -5.49 -22.97
CA ILE A 211 15.25 -6.21 -23.83
C ILE A 211 14.54 -7.04 -24.90
N SER A 212 13.33 -7.55 -24.60
CA SER A 212 12.55 -8.36 -25.52
C SER A 212 12.13 -7.63 -26.81
N PHE A 213 12.09 -6.31 -26.82
CA PHE A 213 11.69 -5.52 -27.99
C PHE A 213 12.87 -5.01 -28.82
N GLU A 214 14.10 -5.09 -28.29
CA GLU A 214 15.28 -4.61 -29.01
C GLU A 214 15.84 -5.73 -29.91
N LYS A 215 15.70 -5.57 -31.23
CA LYS A 215 16.27 -6.52 -32.21
C LYS A 215 17.80 -6.44 -32.29
N ASN A 216 18.36 -5.25 -32.08
CA ASN A 216 19.80 -4.99 -32.18
C ASN A 216 20.35 -4.59 -30.82
N LEU A 217 20.71 -5.59 -30.01
CA LEU A 217 21.41 -5.33 -28.75
C LEU A 217 22.82 -4.80 -29.02
N PRO A 218 23.31 -3.84 -28.21
CA PRO A 218 24.66 -3.31 -28.37
C PRO A 218 25.70 -4.41 -28.17
N LYS A 219 26.66 -4.49 -29.10
CA LYS A 219 27.62 -5.59 -29.24
C LYS A 219 28.69 -5.67 -28.13
N ILE A 220 28.89 -4.62 -27.34
CA ILE A 220 30.03 -4.51 -26.41
C ILE A 220 29.58 -4.74 -24.97
N SER A 221 28.77 -3.83 -24.43
CA SER A 221 28.15 -4.01 -23.12
C SER A 221 26.91 -3.13 -22.96
N PHE A 222 25.98 -3.54 -22.10
CA PHE A 222 24.81 -2.74 -21.73
C PHE A 222 24.31 -3.03 -20.33
N LEU A 223 23.65 -2.04 -19.73
CA LEU A 223 23.00 -2.17 -18.44
C LEU A 223 21.60 -2.73 -18.53
N VAL A 224 21.32 -3.63 -17.59
CA VAL A 224 20.02 -4.26 -17.40
C VAL A 224 19.58 -4.10 -15.96
N LEU A 225 18.36 -3.60 -15.80
CA LEU A 225 17.64 -3.54 -14.54
C LEU A 225 16.71 -4.76 -14.44
N THR A 226 16.85 -5.54 -13.38
CA THR A 226 16.08 -6.78 -13.17
C THR A 226 15.82 -7.03 -11.69
N PHE A 227 14.93 -7.97 -11.38
CA PHE A 227 14.78 -8.49 -10.02
C PHE A 227 15.76 -9.64 -9.77
N GLN A 228 16.18 -9.81 -8.52
CA GLN A 228 17.10 -10.88 -8.12
C GLN A 228 16.62 -12.29 -8.53
N GLU A 229 15.32 -12.57 -8.43
CA GLU A 229 14.71 -13.86 -8.83
C GLU A 229 14.87 -14.16 -10.32
N ASN A 230 14.98 -13.11 -11.15
CA ASN A 230 15.08 -13.25 -12.60
C ASN A 230 16.52 -13.35 -13.09
N LEU A 231 17.51 -13.31 -12.20
CA LEU A 231 18.93 -13.32 -12.57
C LEU A 231 19.34 -14.65 -13.23
N SER A 232 18.92 -15.78 -12.69
CA SER A 232 19.18 -17.11 -13.27
C SER A 232 18.54 -17.25 -14.67
N LYS A 233 17.30 -16.77 -14.82
CA LYS A 233 16.57 -16.76 -16.11
C LYS A 233 17.21 -15.82 -17.14
N LEU A 234 17.88 -14.77 -16.68
CA LEU A 234 18.60 -13.83 -17.53
C LEU A 234 19.92 -14.47 -18.00
N GLN A 235 20.67 -15.08 -17.08
CA GLN A 235 21.91 -15.83 -17.40
C GLN A 235 21.66 -16.98 -18.37
N SER A 236 20.58 -17.74 -18.19
CA SER A 236 20.26 -18.85 -19.10
C SER A 236 19.88 -18.37 -20.50
N LYS A 237 19.13 -17.27 -20.61
CA LYS A 237 18.67 -16.73 -21.89
C LYS A 237 19.77 -15.99 -22.67
N TYR A 238 20.71 -15.34 -21.97
CA TYR A 238 21.80 -14.58 -22.55
C TYR A 238 23.16 -15.18 -22.18
N SER A 239 23.32 -16.49 -22.38
CA SER A 239 24.53 -17.25 -22.03
C SER A 239 25.81 -16.80 -22.74
N PHE A 240 25.68 -16.10 -23.87
CA PHE A 240 26.78 -15.48 -24.63
C PHE A 240 27.36 -14.22 -23.96
N TYR A 241 26.67 -13.66 -22.96
CA TYR A 241 27.10 -12.46 -22.25
C TYR A 241 27.55 -12.81 -20.84
N GLU A 242 28.67 -12.23 -20.42
CA GLU A 242 29.11 -12.28 -19.03
C GLU A 242 28.25 -11.32 -18.20
N VAL A 243 27.72 -11.84 -17.08
CA VAL A 243 26.76 -11.13 -16.23
C VAL A 243 27.45 -10.60 -14.99
N LYS A 244 27.78 -9.30 -14.95
CA LYS A 244 28.41 -8.64 -13.79
C LYS A 244 27.39 -7.84 -12.99
N GLY A 245 27.18 -8.20 -11.72
CA GLY A 245 26.31 -7.45 -10.81
C GLY A 245 26.98 -6.16 -10.35
N LEU A 246 26.40 -5.00 -10.66
CA LEU A 246 26.98 -3.69 -10.30
C LEU A 246 26.38 -3.11 -9.02
N ALA A 247 25.08 -3.26 -8.84
CA ALA A 247 24.40 -2.73 -7.67
C ALA A 247 23.18 -3.58 -7.30
N LYS A 248 22.89 -3.63 -6.00
CA LYS A 248 21.75 -4.33 -5.42
C LYS A 248 20.98 -3.41 -4.49
N SER A 249 19.64 -3.45 -4.56
CA SER A 249 18.82 -2.71 -3.62
C SER A 249 18.90 -3.32 -2.23
N THR A 250 19.04 -2.45 -1.22
CA THR A 250 18.98 -2.84 0.19
C THR A 250 17.56 -3.24 0.58
N ASN A 251 16.59 -2.42 0.14
CA ASN A 251 15.16 -2.57 0.42
C ASN A 251 14.44 -3.36 -0.68
N PHE A 252 13.26 -3.87 -0.33
CA PHE A 252 12.34 -4.48 -1.29
C PHE A 252 11.66 -3.40 -2.13
N VAL A 253 11.43 -3.69 -3.40
CA VAL A 253 10.85 -2.73 -4.35
C VAL A 253 9.61 -3.31 -4.99
N ARG A 254 8.53 -2.50 -5.05
CA ARG A 254 7.23 -2.79 -5.70
C ARG A 254 6.40 -3.92 -5.08
N LYS A 255 7.02 -5.04 -4.68
CA LYS A 255 6.40 -6.14 -3.95
C LYS A 255 7.35 -6.61 -2.85
N ILE A 256 6.76 -7.02 -1.73
CA ILE A 256 7.49 -7.62 -0.60
C ILE A 256 8.28 -8.82 -1.13
N GLY A 257 9.56 -8.92 -0.75
CA GLY A 257 10.45 -10.02 -1.15
C GLY A 257 11.32 -9.76 -2.39
N LYS A 258 11.02 -8.78 -3.22
CA LYS A 258 11.76 -8.57 -4.49
C LYS A 258 12.81 -7.46 -4.37
N LYS A 259 14.08 -7.81 -4.54
CA LYS A 259 15.20 -6.85 -4.61
C LYS A 259 15.53 -6.51 -6.05
N LEU A 260 15.80 -5.24 -6.32
CA LEU A 260 16.30 -4.76 -7.60
C LEU A 260 17.80 -5.02 -7.73
N LEU A 261 18.21 -5.36 -8.94
CA LEU A 261 19.60 -5.51 -9.34
C LEU A 261 19.84 -4.69 -10.60
N LEU A 262 20.97 -3.98 -10.61
CA LEU A 262 21.57 -3.44 -11.81
C LEU A 262 22.73 -4.35 -12.21
N VAL A 263 22.68 -4.83 -13.44
CA VAL A 263 23.62 -5.79 -13.99
C VAL A 263 24.18 -5.24 -15.28
N ARG A 264 25.47 -5.41 -15.50
CA ARG A 264 26.10 -5.17 -16.80
C ARG A 264 26.24 -6.50 -17.52
N LEU A 265 25.72 -6.56 -18.73
CA LEU A 265 25.98 -7.63 -19.67
C LEU A 265 27.10 -7.18 -20.57
N SER A 266 28.23 -7.90 -20.55
CA SER A 266 29.36 -7.65 -21.44
C SER A 266 29.48 -8.82 -22.41
N TYR A 267 29.70 -8.54 -23.69
CA TYR A 267 29.90 -9.59 -24.69
C TYR A 267 31.22 -10.28 -24.41
N GLY A 268 31.16 -11.52 -23.95
CA GLY A 268 32.29 -12.27 -23.43
C GLY A 268 32.46 -13.55 -24.22
N LYS A 269 33.44 -13.56 -25.11
CA LYS A 269 34.01 -14.78 -25.69
C LYS A 269 34.50 -15.63 -24.51
N LYS A 270 33.80 -16.72 -24.18
CA LYS A 270 34.36 -17.76 -23.29
C LYS A 270 35.73 -18.13 -23.88
N ARG A 271 36.81 -17.73 -23.21
CA ARG A 271 38.09 -18.42 -23.27
C ARG A 271 38.16 -19.24 -21.99
#